data_AF-A0A7C5ENW9-F1
#
_entry.id   AF-A0A7C5ENW9-F1
#
_cell.length_a   1.000
_cell.length_b   1.000
_cell.length_c   1.000
_cell.angle_alpha   90.00
_cell.angle_beta   90.00
_cell.angle_gamma   90.00
#
_symmetry.space_group_name_H-M   'P 1'
#
loop_
_entity.id
_entity.type
_entity.pdbx_description
1 polymer ?
#
loop_
_entity_poly.entity_id
_entity_poly.type
_entity_poly.pdbx_seq_one_letter_code
_entity_poly.pdbx_strand_id
1 'polypeptide(L)'
;MGRRRRKMNAWSLGLGLLALLLLGPVVVLFILCWKEIQAHWDLRLFLSEYLKTLGYVLPVVVGFVLLNLFWERQVEVERARGATRIFAQYVGQMGDLLRKARDWLERRTTSEREAEQRVEQVRRFLDQAVWMSQGLQMLHAMAMAAVKDHQAMDSLTGFCFRILPRVNALRDVTDLRPGNYDLRQELEFLAKEIEEWLKGAEHGLPKSRAVGRSPG
;
A
#
# COMPACT_ATOMS: atom_id res chain seq x y z
N MET A 1 20.15 10.44 1.41
CA MET A 1 20.30 9.27 0.51
C MET A 1 21.05 8.16 1.25
N GLY A 2 20.39 7.05 1.65
CA GLY A 2 21.10 6.03 2.44
C GLY A 2 20.38 4.71 2.73
N ARG A 3 19.17 4.47 2.21
CA ARG A 3 18.40 3.23 2.51
C ARG A 3 18.53 2.12 1.45
N ARG A 4 19.11 2.37 0.27
CA ARG A 4 19.32 1.33 -0.77
C ARG A 4 20.48 0.37 -0.49
N ARG A 5 21.52 0.78 0.28
CA ARG A 5 22.69 -0.09 0.54
C ARG A 5 22.42 -1.25 1.52
N ARG A 6 21.45 -1.15 2.43
CA ARG A 6 21.15 -2.25 3.37
C ARG A 6 20.34 -3.40 2.75
N LYS A 7 19.58 -3.17 1.67
CA LYS A 7 18.82 -4.25 1.00
C LYS A 7 19.72 -5.16 0.16
N MET A 8 20.81 -4.65 -0.43
CA MET A 8 21.75 -5.47 -1.22
C MET A 8 22.40 -6.58 -0.38
N ASN A 9 22.70 -6.32 0.90
CA ASN A 9 23.42 -7.29 1.74
C ASN A 9 22.59 -8.53 2.07
N ALA A 10 21.27 -8.42 2.22
CA ALA A 10 20.42 -9.57 2.53
C ALA A 10 20.27 -10.51 1.32
N TRP A 11 20.17 -9.95 0.12
CA TRP A 11 20.12 -10.71 -1.13
C TRP A 11 21.46 -11.39 -1.44
N SER A 12 22.59 -10.71 -1.22
CA SER A 12 23.91 -11.32 -1.40
C SER A 12 24.22 -12.40 -0.37
N LEU A 13 23.76 -12.25 0.88
CA LEU A 13 23.85 -13.30 1.90
C LEU A 13 22.96 -14.49 1.57
N GLY A 14 21.73 -14.25 1.10
CA GLY A 14 20.81 -15.31 0.65
C GLY A 14 21.35 -16.08 -0.55
N LEU A 15 21.89 -15.38 -1.56
CA LEU A 15 22.55 -15.99 -2.72
C LEU A 15 23.83 -16.73 -2.31
N GLY A 16 24.61 -16.21 -1.37
CA GLY A 16 25.81 -16.88 -0.85
C GLY A 16 25.47 -18.16 -0.09
N LEU A 17 24.44 -18.14 0.76
CA LEU A 17 23.93 -19.33 1.45
C LEU A 17 23.32 -20.34 0.49
N LEU A 18 22.58 -19.89 -0.53
CA LEU A 18 22.05 -20.75 -1.59
C LEU A 18 23.19 -21.40 -2.39
N ALA A 19 24.23 -20.64 -2.73
CA ALA A 19 25.41 -21.16 -3.41
C ALA A 19 26.14 -22.18 -2.53
N LEU A 20 26.28 -21.93 -1.23
CA LEU A 20 26.84 -22.90 -0.27
C LEU A 20 25.98 -24.17 -0.12
N LEU A 21 24.65 -24.03 -0.11
CA LEU A 21 23.71 -25.16 -0.04
C LEU A 21 23.68 -25.98 -1.33
N LEU A 22 23.92 -25.35 -2.49
CA LEU A 22 23.96 -26.03 -3.79
C LEU A 22 25.34 -26.63 -4.06
N LEU A 23 26.40 -25.89 -3.79
CA LEU A 23 27.78 -26.31 -4.06
C LEU A 23 28.32 -27.23 -2.97
N GLY A 24 27.88 -27.08 -1.71
CA GLY A 24 28.32 -27.92 -0.59
C GLY A 24 28.10 -29.42 -0.85
N PRO A 25 26.86 -29.87 -1.14
CA PRO A 25 26.59 -31.25 -1.50
C PRO A 25 27.32 -31.70 -2.75
N VAL A 26 27.47 -30.83 -3.76
CA VAL A 26 28.21 -31.13 -5.00
C VAL A 26 29.70 -31.33 -4.74
N VAL A 27 30.30 -30.52 -3.87
CA VAL A 27 31.73 -30.62 -3.47
C VAL A 27 31.94 -31.84 -2.57
N VAL A 28 31.03 -32.13 -1.64
CA VAL A 28 31.09 -33.34 -0.81
C VAL A 28 30.92 -34.60 -1.67
N LEU A 29 29.98 -34.60 -2.63
CA LEU A 29 29.84 -35.66 -3.62
C LEU A 29 31.09 -35.78 -4.48
N PHE A 30 31.66 -34.66 -4.96
CA PHE A 30 32.91 -34.68 -5.72
C PHE A 30 34.06 -35.29 -4.91
N ILE A 31 34.18 -34.98 -3.62
CA ILE A 31 35.22 -35.52 -2.73
C ILE A 31 35.00 -37.01 -2.41
N LEU A 32 33.75 -37.41 -2.11
CA LEU A 32 33.39 -38.80 -1.83
C LEU A 32 33.58 -39.66 -3.09
N CYS A 33 33.13 -39.16 -4.24
CA CYS A 33 33.32 -39.81 -5.53
C CYS A 33 34.78 -39.79 -5.97
N TRP A 34 35.58 -38.75 -5.68
CA TRP A 34 37.02 -38.77 -5.97
C TRP A 34 37.74 -39.88 -5.20
N LYS A 35 37.33 -40.13 -3.95
CA LYS A 35 37.85 -41.24 -3.13
C LYS A 35 37.38 -42.61 -3.62
N GLU A 36 36.15 -42.75 -4.09
CA GLU A 36 35.65 -44.02 -4.63
C GLU A 36 36.06 -44.32 -6.08
N ILE A 37 36.23 -43.30 -6.92
CA ILE A 37 36.69 -43.41 -8.32
C ILE A 37 38.15 -43.88 -8.38
N GLN A 38 38.97 -43.56 -7.36
CA GLN A 38 40.29 -44.17 -7.23
C GLN A 38 40.23 -45.67 -6.86
N ALA A 39 39.11 -46.14 -6.30
CA ALA A 39 38.97 -47.53 -5.89
C ALA A 39 38.43 -48.40 -7.04
N HIS A 40 37.22 -48.19 -7.57
CA HIS A 40 36.58 -49.10 -8.53
C HIS A 40 35.73 -48.33 -9.58
N TRP A 41 36.05 -48.46 -10.87
CA TRP A 41 35.32 -47.81 -11.97
C TRP A 41 33.97 -48.50 -12.27
N ASP A 42 32.92 -48.22 -11.51
CA ASP A 42 31.55 -48.65 -11.85
C ASP A 42 30.58 -47.48 -11.98
N LEU A 43 30.47 -46.97 -13.21
CA LEU A 43 29.70 -45.78 -13.60
C LEU A 43 28.20 -45.89 -13.25
N ARG A 44 27.65 -47.12 -13.22
CA ARG A 44 26.23 -47.35 -12.89
C ARG A 44 25.93 -47.07 -11.42
N LEU A 45 26.84 -47.45 -10.52
CA LEU A 45 26.68 -47.22 -9.09
C LEU A 45 26.74 -45.71 -8.80
N PHE A 46 27.67 -45.00 -9.42
CA PHE A 46 27.78 -43.53 -9.35
C PHE A 46 26.50 -42.84 -9.86
N LEU A 47 25.99 -43.22 -11.03
CA LEU A 47 24.79 -42.60 -11.60
C LEU A 47 23.55 -42.82 -10.71
N SER A 48 23.43 -44.01 -10.12
CA SER A 48 22.34 -44.36 -9.19
C SER A 48 22.39 -43.53 -7.91
N GLU A 49 23.55 -43.44 -7.25
CA GLU A 49 23.67 -42.67 -5.99
C GLU A 49 23.59 -41.15 -6.22
N TYR A 50 24.11 -40.67 -7.36
CA TYR A 50 23.93 -39.27 -7.77
C TYR A 50 22.46 -38.94 -8.02
N LEU A 51 21.70 -39.77 -8.75
CA LEU A 51 20.28 -39.57 -9.00
C LEU A 51 19.44 -39.63 -7.72
N LYS A 52 19.75 -40.55 -6.80
CA LYS A 52 19.10 -40.61 -5.48
C LYS A 52 19.34 -39.32 -4.70
N THR A 53 20.59 -38.86 -4.65
CA THR A 53 20.95 -37.62 -3.93
C THR A 53 20.33 -36.38 -4.57
N LEU A 54 20.31 -36.30 -5.90
CA LEU A 54 19.62 -35.23 -6.63
C LEU A 54 18.12 -35.22 -6.29
N GLY A 55 17.50 -36.41 -6.18
CA GLY A 55 16.11 -36.58 -5.75
C GLY A 55 15.82 -36.07 -4.34
N TYR A 56 16.82 -36.06 -3.44
CA TYR A 56 16.68 -35.48 -2.09
C TYR A 56 17.00 -33.98 -2.04
N VAL A 57 17.99 -33.51 -2.80
CA VAL A 57 18.42 -32.11 -2.79
C VAL A 57 17.46 -31.21 -3.56
N LEU A 58 16.92 -31.69 -4.69
CA LEU A 58 16.06 -30.90 -5.57
C LEU A 58 14.77 -30.41 -4.88
N PRO A 59 14.01 -31.24 -4.13
CA PRO A 59 12.83 -30.78 -3.40
C PRO A 59 13.15 -29.75 -2.31
N VAL A 60 14.31 -29.87 -1.66
CA VAL A 60 14.75 -28.94 -0.61
C VAL A 60 15.07 -27.57 -1.22
N VAL A 61 15.79 -27.54 -2.35
CA VAL A 61 16.10 -26.30 -3.07
C VAL A 61 14.83 -25.65 -3.62
N VAL A 62 13.96 -26.42 -4.27
CA VAL A 62 12.67 -25.92 -4.79
C VAL A 62 11.80 -25.41 -3.65
N GLY A 63 11.72 -26.15 -2.53
CA GLY A 63 11.00 -25.73 -1.34
C GLY A 63 11.54 -24.43 -0.74
N PHE A 64 12.86 -24.27 -0.66
CA PHE A 64 13.50 -23.04 -0.17
C PHE A 64 13.28 -21.84 -1.11
N VAL A 65 13.36 -22.03 -2.43
CA VAL A 65 13.08 -20.98 -3.41
C VAL A 65 11.61 -20.55 -3.34
N LEU A 66 10.68 -21.51 -3.29
CA LEU A 66 9.26 -21.22 -3.13
C LEU A 66 8.99 -20.51 -1.80
N LEU A 67 9.59 -20.96 -0.69
CA LEU A 67 9.46 -20.32 0.61
C LEU A 67 9.93 -18.86 0.57
N ASN A 68 11.08 -18.57 -0.05
CA ASN A 68 11.57 -17.20 -0.22
C ASN A 68 10.63 -16.35 -1.09
N LEU A 69 10.19 -16.89 -2.24
CA LEU A 69 9.26 -16.19 -3.13
C LEU A 69 7.91 -15.92 -2.45
N PHE A 70 7.38 -16.88 -1.70
CA PHE A 70 6.13 -16.71 -0.93
C PHE A 70 6.32 -15.76 0.24
N TRP A 71 7.47 -15.78 0.91
CA TRP A 71 7.78 -14.89 2.03
C TRP A 71 7.86 -13.44 1.57
N GLU A 72 8.59 -13.15 0.48
CA GLU A 72 8.62 -11.81 -0.10
C GLU A 72 7.24 -11.35 -0.55
N ARG A 73 6.48 -12.25 -1.19
CA ARG A 73 5.12 -11.96 -1.61
C ARG A 73 4.19 -11.69 -0.42
N GLN A 74 4.31 -12.41 0.69
CA GLN A 74 3.52 -12.15 1.90
C GLN A 74 3.90 -10.83 2.57
N VAL A 75 5.21 -10.55 2.74
CA VAL A 75 5.69 -9.29 3.32
C VAL A 75 5.27 -8.08 2.48
N GLU A 76 5.27 -8.21 1.15
CA GLU A 76 4.75 -7.18 0.25
C GLU A 76 3.24 -6.97 0.41
N VAL A 77 2.47 -8.06 0.47
CA VAL A 77 1.01 -8.01 0.66
C VAL A 77 0.65 -7.41 2.03
N GLU A 78 1.37 -7.75 3.09
CA GLU A 78 1.17 -7.18 4.43
C GLU A 78 1.49 -5.69 4.46
N ARG A 79 2.56 -5.25 3.80
CA ARG A 79 2.87 -3.81 3.66
C ARG A 79 1.79 -3.07 2.87
N ALA A 80 1.28 -3.67 1.80
CA ALA A 80 0.20 -3.10 1.00
C ALA A 80 -1.08 -2.96 1.83
N ARG A 81 -1.49 -4.02 2.52
CA ARG A 81 -2.66 -4.00 3.42
C ARG A 81 -2.48 -2.98 4.54
N GLY A 82 -1.30 -2.90 5.13
CA GLY A 82 -0.96 -1.91 6.16
C GLY A 82 -1.07 -0.48 5.62
N ALA A 83 -0.51 -0.20 4.45
CA ALA A 83 -0.59 1.11 3.81
C ALA A 83 -2.04 1.49 3.46
N THR A 84 -2.82 0.57 2.88
CA THR A 84 -4.23 0.80 2.55
C THR A 84 -5.09 1.03 3.79
N ARG A 85 -4.84 0.30 4.89
CA ARG A 85 -5.55 0.49 6.16
C ARG A 85 -5.25 1.86 6.76
N ILE A 86 -3.97 2.25 6.79
CA ILE A 86 -3.56 3.58 7.26
C ILE A 86 -4.20 4.65 6.36
N PHE A 87 -4.16 4.48 5.04
CA PHE A 87 -4.79 5.41 4.11
C PHE A 87 -6.29 5.57 4.39
N ALA A 88 -7.03 4.47 4.52
CA ALA A 88 -8.46 4.49 4.84
C ALA A 88 -8.76 5.16 6.18
N GLN A 89 -7.92 4.95 7.21
CA GLN A 89 -8.06 5.64 8.49
C GLN A 89 -7.92 7.16 8.35
N TYR A 90 -6.92 7.63 7.62
CA TYR A 90 -6.74 9.07 7.37
C TYR A 90 -7.87 9.64 6.51
N VAL A 91 -8.37 8.90 5.51
CA VAL A 91 -9.55 9.31 4.73
C VAL A 91 -10.79 9.43 5.62
N GLY A 92 -11.02 8.48 6.53
CA GLY A 92 -12.12 8.55 7.50
C GLY A 92 -12.03 9.77 8.41
N GLN A 93 -10.86 10.02 8.99
CA GLN A 93 -10.61 11.20 9.82
C GLN A 93 -10.82 12.52 9.05
N MET A 94 -10.43 12.59 7.77
CA MET A 94 -10.69 13.74 6.92
C MET A 94 -12.19 13.93 6.67
N GLY A 95 -12.92 12.85 6.36
CA GLY A 95 -14.38 12.89 6.23
C GLY A 95 -15.09 13.38 7.50
N ASP A 96 -14.60 12.99 8.68
CA ASP A 96 -15.12 13.47 9.96
C ASP A 96 -14.91 14.97 10.16
N LEU A 97 -13.75 15.50 9.76
CA LEU A 97 -13.45 16.93 9.84
C LEU A 97 -14.36 17.74 8.91
N LEU A 98 -14.59 17.27 7.68
CA LEU A 98 -15.49 17.94 6.73
C LEU A 98 -16.95 17.92 7.23
N ARG A 99 -17.41 16.81 7.80
CA ARG A 99 -18.73 16.73 8.45
C ARG A 99 -18.84 17.70 9.63
N LYS A 100 -17.82 17.76 10.50
CA LYS A 100 -17.77 18.72 11.60
C LYS A 100 -17.81 20.16 11.08
N ALA A 101 -17.05 20.49 10.03
CA ALA A 101 -17.07 21.82 9.44
C ALA A 101 -18.46 22.21 8.94
N ARG A 102 -19.14 21.30 8.22
CA ARG A 102 -20.52 21.49 7.76
C ARG A 102 -21.50 21.66 8.92
N ASP A 103 -21.50 20.74 9.87
CA ASP A 103 -22.42 20.75 11.01
C ASP A 103 -22.21 22.02 11.86
N TRP A 104 -20.97 22.53 11.95
CA TRP A 104 -20.70 23.80 12.61
C TRP A 104 -21.19 25.01 11.79
N LEU A 105 -21.03 25.02 10.46
CA LEU A 105 -21.55 26.07 9.58
C LEU A 105 -23.07 26.22 9.65
N GLU A 106 -23.79 25.11 9.85
CA GLU A 106 -25.27 25.09 9.90
C GLU A 106 -25.86 25.55 11.24
N ARG A 107 -25.04 25.64 12.30
CA ARG A 107 -25.52 26.09 13.61
C ARG A 107 -25.92 27.56 13.56
N ARG A 108 -27.14 27.83 14.06
CA ARG A 108 -27.62 29.18 14.30
C ARG A 108 -26.79 29.83 15.40
N THR A 109 -26.34 31.05 15.16
CA THR A 109 -25.60 31.87 16.12
C THR A 109 -26.50 33.01 16.56
N THR A 110 -26.51 33.29 17.86
CA THR A 110 -27.38 34.33 18.45
C THR A 110 -26.63 35.62 18.75
N SER A 111 -25.29 35.57 18.77
CA SER A 111 -24.42 36.74 18.95
C SER A 111 -23.31 36.83 17.91
N GLU A 112 -22.76 38.03 17.72
CA GLU A 112 -21.63 38.30 16.83
C GLU A 112 -20.36 37.56 17.29
N ARG A 113 -20.11 37.53 18.60
CA ARG A 113 -18.97 36.80 19.18
C ARG A 113 -19.05 35.28 18.93
N GLU A 114 -20.24 34.69 18.99
CA GLU A 114 -20.46 33.28 18.61
C GLU A 114 -20.23 33.05 17.11
N ALA A 115 -20.63 34.02 16.26
CA ALA A 115 -20.43 33.95 14.83
C ALA A 115 -18.93 33.94 14.46
N GLU A 116 -18.12 34.77 15.11
CA GLU A 116 -16.66 34.79 14.95
C GLU A 116 -16.02 33.47 15.42
N GLN A 117 -16.37 32.99 16.61
CA GLN A 117 -15.86 31.72 17.14
C GLN A 117 -16.22 30.52 16.25
N ARG A 118 -17.43 30.51 15.67
CA ARG A 118 -17.84 29.49 14.70
C ARG A 118 -16.96 29.54 13.45
N VAL A 119 -16.75 30.71 12.87
CA VAL A 119 -15.91 30.87 11.66
C VAL A 119 -14.50 30.35 11.92
N GLU A 120 -13.92 30.70 13.05
CA GLU A 120 -12.59 30.24 13.47
C GLU A 120 -12.56 28.71 13.66
N GLN A 121 -13.61 28.13 14.23
CA GLN A 121 -13.70 26.68 14.43
C GLN A 121 -13.86 25.91 13.12
N VAL A 122 -14.67 26.43 12.19
CA VAL A 122 -14.83 25.88 10.84
C VAL A 122 -13.50 25.93 10.10
N ARG A 123 -12.82 27.09 10.11
CA ARG A 123 -11.51 27.25 9.49
C ARG A 123 -10.50 26.23 10.01
N ARG A 124 -10.43 26.04 11.33
CA ARG A 124 -9.55 25.03 11.95
C ARG A 124 -9.84 23.61 11.44
N PHE A 125 -11.11 23.23 11.26
CA PHE A 125 -11.43 21.91 10.70
C PHE A 125 -11.04 21.78 9.23
N LEU A 126 -11.26 22.83 8.43
CA LEU A 126 -10.87 22.86 7.02
C LEU A 126 -9.35 22.79 6.85
N ASP A 127 -8.60 23.56 7.63
CA ASP A 127 -7.13 23.55 7.62
C ASP A 127 -6.57 22.17 7.99
N GLN A 128 -7.16 21.51 8.99
CA GLN A 128 -6.80 20.13 9.35
C GLN A 128 -7.10 19.15 8.21
N ALA A 129 -8.26 19.27 7.55
CA ALA A 129 -8.61 18.42 6.42
C ALA A 129 -7.65 18.64 5.23
N VAL A 130 -7.29 19.88 4.93
CA VAL A 130 -6.31 20.26 3.90
C VAL A 130 -4.93 19.68 4.24
N TRP A 131 -4.47 19.82 5.48
CA TRP A 131 -3.19 19.26 5.93
C TRP A 131 -3.16 17.73 5.80
N MET A 132 -4.24 17.06 6.17
CA MET A 132 -4.38 15.61 5.99
C MET A 132 -4.36 15.21 4.50
N SER A 133 -4.95 16.02 3.63
CA SER A 133 -4.95 15.78 2.18
C SER A 133 -3.52 15.74 1.61
N GLN A 134 -2.63 16.62 2.09
CA GLN A 134 -1.22 16.64 1.71
C GLN A 134 -0.48 15.40 2.20
N GLY A 135 -0.75 14.97 3.44
CA GLY A 135 -0.23 13.72 4.00
C GLY A 135 -0.69 12.49 3.20
N LEU A 136 -1.97 12.44 2.81
CA LEU A 136 -2.53 11.39 1.97
C LEU A 136 -1.88 11.35 0.58
N GLN A 137 -1.56 12.48 -0.02
CA GLN A 137 -0.87 12.54 -1.31
C GLN A 137 0.57 11.99 -1.23
N MET A 138 1.26 12.20 -0.11
CA MET A 138 2.56 11.54 0.14
C MET A 138 2.41 10.03 0.34
N LEU A 139 1.38 9.60 1.08
CA LEU A 139 1.08 8.19 1.31
C LEU A 139 0.63 7.46 0.02
N HIS A 140 -0.01 8.17 -0.91
CA HIS A 140 -0.45 7.63 -2.20
C HIS A 140 0.71 6.99 -2.97
N ALA A 141 1.86 7.67 -3.08
CA ALA A 141 3.03 7.11 -3.77
C ALA A 141 3.53 5.81 -3.11
N MET A 142 3.46 5.72 -1.79
CA MET A 142 3.84 4.51 -1.04
C MET A 142 2.81 3.39 -1.19
N ALA A 143 1.52 3.72 -1.19
CA ALA A 143 0.42 2.79 -1.39
C ALA A 143 0.45 2.20 -2.81
N MET A 144 0.66 3.03 -3.84
CA MET A 144 0.78 2.61 -5.24
C MET A 144 1.94 1.63 -5.46
N ALA A 145 3.06 1.82 -4.77
CA ALA A 145 4.20 0.89 -4.86
C ALA A 145 3.95 -0.46 -4.18
N ALA A 146 2.95 -0.55 -3.30
CA ALA A 146 2.65 -1.75 -2.53
C ALA A 146 1.44 -2.51 -3.11
N VAL A 147 0.49 -1.83 -3.74
CA VAL A 147 -0.75 -2.42 -4.25
C VAL A 147 -0.54 -3.01 -5.66
N LYS A 148 -0.63 -4.34 -5.80
CA LYS A 148 -0.60 -5.05 -7.10
C LYS A 148 -1.97 -5.21 -7.75
N ASP A 149 -3.04 -5.01 -6.98
CA ASP A 149 -4.41 -5.06 -7.49
C ASP A 149 -4.73 -3.76 -8.26
N HIS A 150 -4.90 -3.87 -9.58
CA HIS A 150 -5.19 -2.74 -10.45
C HIS A 150 -6.48 -2.02 -10.06
N GLN A 151 -7.50 -2.74 -9.57
CA GLN A 151 -8.76 -2.12 -9.16
C GLN A 151 -8.57 -1.24 -7.92
N ALA A 152 -7.81 -1.75 -6.96
CA ALA A 152 -7.45 -1.01 -5.76
C ALA A 152 -6.61 0.24 -6.10
N MET A 153 -5.68 0.08 -7.02
CA MET A 153 -4.81 1.13 -7.53
C MET A 153 -5.61 2.24 -8.24
N ASP A 154 -6.57 1.87 -9.09
CA ASP A 154 -7.45 2.80 -9.80
C ASP A 154 -8.37 3.56 -8.86
N SER A 155 -8.91 2.90 -7.83
CA SER A 155 -9.74 3.55 -6.81
C SER A 155 -8.94 4.56 -5.97
N LEU A 156 -7.73 4.20 -5.53
CA LEU A 156 -6.80 5.09 -4.81
C LEU A 156 -6.41 6.29 -5.67
N THR A 157 -6.05 6.03 -6.93
CA THR A 157 -5.70 7.05 -7.92
C THR A 157 -6.89 8.00 -8.15
N GLY A 158 -8.07 7.44 -8.42
CA GLY A 158 -9.30 8.20 -8.62
C GLY A 158 -9.63 9.11 -7.44
N PHE A 159 -9.50 8.60 -6.21
CA PHE A 159 -9.67 9.40 -4.99
C PHE A 159 -8.64 10.55 -4.91
N CYS A 160 -7.37 10.25 -5.13
CA CYS A 160 -6.30 11.24 -5.02
C CYS A 160 -6.38 12.35 -6.07
N PHE A 161 -6.88 12.05 -7.27
CA PHE A 161 -6.98 13.04 -8.34
C PHE A 161 -8.34 13.74 -8.42
N ARG A 162 -9.41 13.16 -7.85
CA ARG A 162 -10.74 13.77 -7.86
C ARG A 162 -11.10 14.48 -6.55
N ILE A 163 -10.77 13.88 -5.40
CA ILE A 163 -11.24 14.34 -4.09
C ILE A 163 -10.21 15.26 -3.43
N LEU A 164 -8.93 14.85 -3.37
CA LEU A 164 -7.91 15.65 -2.67
C LEU A 164 -7.73 17.07 -3.23
N PRO A 165 -7.76 17.32 -4.56
CA PRO A 165 -7.65 18.68 -5.07
C PRO A 165 -8.81 19.57 -4.65
N ARG A 166 -10.03 19.01 -4.57
CA ARG A 166 -11.22 19.72 -4.11
C ARG A 166 -11.15 20.03 -2.62
N VAL A 167 -10.66 19.09 -1.80
CA VAL A 167 -10.37 19.35 -0.38
C VAL A 167 -9.32 20.46 -0.24
N ASN A 168 -8.24 20.42 -1.03
CA ASN A 168 -7.22 21.49 -1.03
C ASN A 168 -7.78 22.85 -1.43
N ALA A 169 -8.73 22.91 -2.38
CA ALA A 169 -9.38 24.15 -2.79
C ALA A 169 -10.21 24.80 -1.66
N LEU A 170 -10.61 24.04 -0.63
CA LEU A 170 -11.28 24.60 0.55
C LEU A 170 -10.39 25.58 1.33
N ARG A 171 -9.06 25.50 1.17
CA ARG A 171 -8.11 26.45 1.75
C ARG A 171 -8.34 27.88 1.24
N ASP A 172 -8.75 28.00 -0.03
CA ASP A 172 -8.90 29.28 -0.70
C ASP A 172 -10.29 29.90 -0.48
N VAL A 173 -11.18 29.20 0.25
CA VAL A 173 -12.51 29.70 0.58
C VAL A 173 -12.41 30.78 1.65
N THR A 174 -12.62 32.02 1.24
CA THR A 174 -12.58 33.20 2.11
C THR A 174 -13.90 33.44 2.82
N ASP A 175 -15.03 33.12 2.18
CA ASP A 175 -16.36 33.32 2.74
C ASP A 175 -16.83 32.11 3.55
N LEU A 176 -16.68 32.20 4.87
CA LEU A 176 -17.14 31.20 5.83
C LEU A 176 -18.42 31.64 6.56
N ARG A 177 -19.19 32.57 5.97
CA ARG A 177 -20.43 33.06 6.58
C ARG A 177 -21.46 31.93 6.69
N PRO A 178 -22.31 31.97 7.73
CA PRO A 178 -23.44 31.05 7.84
C PRO A 178 -24.37 31.24 6.65
N GLY A 179 -24.77 30.14 6.03
CA GLY A 179 -25.62 30.16 4.85
C GLY A 179 -24.88 30.29 3.52
N ASN A 180 -23.54 30.24 3.50
CA ASN A 180 -22.80 30.01 2.26
C ASN A 180 -23.21 28.65 1.66
N TYR A 181 -24.10 28.70 0.68
CA TYR A 181 -24.71 27.53 0.07
C TYR A 181 -23.70 26.70 -0.70
N ASP A 182 -22.75 27.34 -1.39
CA ASP A 182 -21.75 26.70 -2.22
C ASP A 182 -20.76 25.90 -1.36
N LEU A 183 -20.25 26.51 -0.28
CA LEU A 183 -19.38 25.82 0.66
C LEU A 183 -20.11 24.65 1.33
N ARG A 184 -21.37 24.83 1.71
CA ARG A 184 -22.16 23.76 2.31
C ARG A 184 -22.35 22.58 1.35
N GLN A 185 -22.74 22.86 0.10
CA GLN A 185 -22.88 21.83 -0.92
C GLN A 185 -21.57 21.10 -1.19
N GLU A 186 -20.46 21.84 -1.28
CA GLU A 186 -19.14 21.24 -1.50
C GLU A 186 -18.74 20.32 -0.34
N LEU A 187 -18.95 20.75 0.91
CA LEU A 187 -18.67 19.94 2.09
C LEU A 187 -19.55 18.68 2.16
N GLU A 188 -20.84 18.81 1.82
CA GLU A 188 -21.75 17.67 1.76
C GLU A 188 -21.35 16.67 0.67
N PHE A 189 -21.04 17.17 -0.53
CA PHE A 189 -20.55 16.38 -1.64
C PHE A 189 -19.26 15.61 -1.27
N LEU A 190 -18.26 16.31 -0.73
CA LEU A 190 -16.99 15.71 -0.36
C LEU A 190 -17.14 14.67 0.74
N ALA A 191 -17.95 14.96 1.77
CA ALA A 191 -18.24 14.01 2.83
C ALA A 191 -18.89 12.73 2.29
N LYS A 192 -19.84 12.87 1.36
CA LYS A 192 -20.52 11.73 0.72
C LYS A 192 -19.57 10.90 -0.14
N GLU A 193 -18.76 11.52 -1.00
CA GLU A 193 -17.79 10.79 -1.83
C GLU A 193 -16.76 10.05 -0.98
N ILE A 194 -16.30 10.66 0.12
CA ILE A 194 -15.40 10.01 1.08
C ILE A 194 -16.07 8.80 1.73
N GLU A 195 -17.33 8.93 2.16
CA GLU A 195 -18.08 7.82 2.75
C GLU A 195 -18.31 6.67 1.76
N GLU A 196 -18.68 6.98 0.51
CA GLU A 196 -18.84 5.98 -0.55
C GLU A 196 -17.53 5.26 -0.86
N TRP A 197 -16.42 6.01 -0.90
CA TRP A 197 -15.10 5.42 -1.09
C TRP A 197 -14.72 4.48 0.07
N LEU A 198 -14.98 4.88 1.32
CA LEU A 198 -14.71 4.07 2.51
C LEU A 198 -15.54 2.78 2.54
N LYS A 199 -16.84 2.85 2.21
CA LYS A 199 -17.69 1.66 2.08
C LYS A 199 -17.13 0.69 1.05
N GLY A 200 -16.68 1.21 -0.09
CA GLY A 200 -16.00 0.42 -1.10
C GLY A 200 -14.69 -0.18 -0.60
N ALA A 201 -13.90 0.53 0.20
CA ALA A 201 -12.66 0.02 0.76
C ALA A 201 -12.87 -1.12 1.77
N GLU A 202 -13.94 -1.08 2.57
CA GLU A 202 -14.29 -2.14 3.55
C GLU A 202 -14.71 -3.46 2.87
N HIS A 203 -15.31 -3.41 1.68
CA HIS A 203 -15.84 -4.58 0.96
C HIS A 203 -14.86 -5.12 -0.11
N GLY A 204 -13.61 -4.64 -0.10
CA GLY A 204 -12.69 -4.73 -1.22
C GLY A 204 -12.98 -3.61 -2.21
N LEU A 205 -12.00 -2.72 -2.41
CA LEU A 205 -12.11 -1.43 -3.10
C LEU A 205 -13.11 -1.46 -4.25
N PRO A 206 -14.02 -0.48 -4.33
CA PRO A 206 -15.22 -0.59 -5.16
C PRO A 206 -14.84 -0.85 -6.61
N LYS A 207 -15.60 -1.70 -7.30
CA LYS A 207 -15.48 -1.83 -8.77
C LYS A 207 -15.75 -0.45 -9.33
N SER A 208 -14.68 0.24 -9.74
CA SER A 208 -14.80 1.52 -10.44
C SER A 208 -15.73 1.28 -11.62
N ARG A 209 -16.97 1.77 -11.53
CA ARG A 209 -17.77 1.99 -12.73
C ARG A 209 -17.07 3.13 -13.42
N ALA A 210 -16.23 2.79 -14.39
CA ALA A 210 -15.78 3.73 -15.40
C ALA A 210 -17.03 4.34 -16.05
N VAL A 211 -17.49 5.48 -15.52
CA VAL A 211 -18.41 6.38 -16.20
C VAL A 211 -17.56 7.20 -17.15
N GLY A 212 -17.11 6.52 -18.21
CA GLY A 212 -16.58 7.14 -19.42
C GLY A 212 -17.62 6.94 -20.52
N ARG A 213 -18.65 7.79 -20.53
CA ARG A 213 -19.40 8.06 -21.76
C ARG A 213 -19.04 9.47 -22.18
N SER A 214 -18.08 9.58 -23.10
CA SER A 214 -17.95 10.78 -23.93
C SER A 214 -19.27 10.99 -24.68
N PRO A 215 -19.86 12.20 -24.67
CA PRO A 215 -20.85 12.56 -25.67
C PRO A 215 -20.11 12.77 -26.99
N GLY A 216 -20.48 11.97 -27.99
CA GLY A 216 -20.32 12.33 -29.39
C GLY A 216 -21.48 13.22 -29.86
#